data_AF-A0A418NCX5-F1
#
_entry.id   AF-A0A418NCX5-F1
#
_cell.length_a   1.000
_cell.length_b   1.000
_cell.length_c   1.000
_cell.angle_alpha   90.00
_cell.angle_beta   90.00
_cell.angle_gamma   90.00
#
_symmetry.space_group_name_H-M   'P 1'
#
loop_
_entity.id
_entity.type
_entity.pdbx_description
1 polymer ?
#
loop_
_entity_poly.entity_id
_entity_poly.type
_entity_poly.pdbx_seq_one_letter_code
_entity_poly.pdbx_strand_id
1 'polypeptide(L)'
;MQESDVAIGRNTFAQGIVIRLFRAWSAQVEADHAPMKRLQEIVAPLGLPDETAIACASLFELIEGHLGRRLIRESCCSRRLSPDESALLGVLRVAPSLSAVAGTLAVPHGLPGAIIWAVIAVRQALGMTEPDDGADDSSPGPLPTCPFSPRNRRMEALHGF
;
A
#
# COMPACT_ATOMS: atom_id res chain seq x y z
N MET A 1 17.57 -5.51 -24.21
CA MET A 1 16.87 -5.78 -22.94
C MET A 1 16.43 -4.43 -22.41
N GLN A 2 15.16 -4.11 -22.60
CA GLN A 2 14.63 -2.75 -22.64
C GLN A 2 14.37 -2.22 -21.22
N GLU A 3 14.58 -0.92 -21.01
CA GLU A 3 14.44 -0.19 -19.75
C GLU A 3 13.12 -0.47 -18.99
N SER A 4 12.06 -0.82 -19.73
CA SER A 4 10.75 -1.24 -19.21
C SER A 4 10.79 -2.52 -18.37
N ASP A 5 11.60 -3.52 -18.75
CA ASP A 5 11.68 -4.80 -18.02
C ASP A 5 12.35 -4.63 -16.66
N VAL A 6 13.36 -3.76 -16.60
CA VAL A 6 14.07 -3.41 -15.36
C VAL A 6 13.14 -2.67 -14.40
N ALA A 7 12.32 -1.74 -14.90
CA ALA A 7 11.32 -1.02 -14.11
C ALA A 7 10.24 -1.96 -13.53
N ILE A 8 9.75 -2.92 -14.33
CA ILE A 8 8.78 -3.94 -13.88
C ILE A 8 9.39 -4.82 -12.78
N GLY A 9 10.63 -5.29 -12.97
CA GLY A 9 11.35 -6.08 -11.98
C GLY A 9 11.51 -5.35 -10.66
N ARG A 10 11.93 -4.08 -10.71
CA ARG A 10 12.09 -3.21 -9.53
C ARG A 10 10.77 -2.99 -8.78
N ASN A 11 9.69 -2.69 -9.49
CA ASN A 11 8.37 -2.50 -8.88
C ASN A 11 7.86 -3.79 -8.23
N THR A 12 8.07 -4.95 -8.86
CA THR A 12 7.68 -6.25 -8.30
C THR A 12 8.47 -6.57 -7.02
N PHE A 13 9.78 -6.30 -7.03
CA PHE A 13 10.63 -6.45 -5.86
C PHE A 13 10.17 -5.54 -4.72
N ALA A 14 9.93 -4.25 -4.99
CA ALA A 14 9.43 -3.28 -4.01
C ALA A 14 8.10 -3.73 -3.39
N GLN A 15 7.14 -4.20 -4.20
CA GLN A 15 5.86 -4.74 -3.70
C GLN A 15 6.09 -5.93 -2.74
N GLY A 16 7.01 -6.83 -3.08
CA GLY A 16 7.40 -7.94 -2.20
C GLY A 16 7.96 -7.47 -0.86
N ILE A 17 8.78 -6.41 -0.86
CA ILE A 17 9.31 -5.81 0.37
C ILE A 17 8.19 -5.19 1.22
N VAL A 18 7.27 -4.43 0.62
CA VAL A 18 6.12 -3.85 1.35
C VAL A 18 5.31 -4.95 2.03
N ILE A 19 4.95 -6.02 1.32
CA ILE A 19 4.17 -7.12 1.90
C ILE A 19 4.94 -7.81 3.02
N ARG A 20 6.26 -8.02 2.85
CA ARG A 20 7.10 -8.60 3.90
C ARG A 20 7.14 -7.73 5.15
N LEU A 21 7.28 -6.41 4.99
CA LEU A 21 7.29 -5.45 6.09
C LEU A 21 5.91 -5.36 6.76
N PHE A 22 4.82 -5.33 5.98
CA PHE A 22 3.46 -5.33 6.51
C PHE A 22 3.18 -6.56 7.38
N ARG A 23 3.52 -7.76 6.89
CA ARG A 23 3.35 -9.00 7.65
C ARG A 23 4.16 -9.01 8.94
N ALA A 24 5.40 -8.52 8.89
CA ALA A 24 6.25 -8.42 10.06
C ALA A 24 5.69 -7.41 11.08
N TRP A 25 5.28 -6.23 10.61
CA TRP A 25 4.68 -5.18 11.41
C TRP A 25 3.42 -5.68 12.11
N SER A 26 2.47 -6.24 11.36
CA SER A 26 1.20 -6.74 11.88
C SER A 26 1.40 -7.88 12.87
N ALA A 27 2.36 -8.78 12.64
CA ALA A 27 2.70 -9.83 13.60
C ALA A 27 3.29 -9.28 14.92
N GLN A 28 4.09 -8.20 14.87
CA GLN A 28 4.62 -7.56 16.09
C GLN A 28 3.51 -6.83 16.86
N VAL A 29 2.64 -6.11 16.15
CA VAL A 29 1.49 -5.42 16.75
C VAL A 29 0.53 -6.40 17.42
N GLU A 30 0.25 -7.54 16.79
CA GLU A 30 -0.59 -8.60 17.36
C GLU A 30 0.02 -9.22 18.62
N ALA A 31 1.35 -9.29 18.69
CA ALA A 31 2.10 -9.81 19.83
C ALA A 31 2.37 -8.74 20.91
N ASP A 32 1.83 -7.53 20.78
CA ASP A 32 2.10 -6.38 21.67
C ASP A 32 3.61 -6.06 21.82
N HIS A 33 4.35 -6.22 20.73
CA HIS A 33 5.77 -5.92 20.65
C HIS A 33 6.05 -4.66 19.82
N ALA A 34 7.18 -4.01 20.06
CA ALA A 34 7.62 -2.84 19.30
C ALA A 34 7.92 -3.21 17.82
N PRO A 35 7.07 -2.79 16.85
CA PRO A 35 7.19 -3.26 15.47
C PRO A 35 8.42 -2.69 14.76
N MET A 36 8.87 -1.50 15.14
CA MET A 36 9.91 -0.76 14.42
C MET A 36 11.25 -1.50 14.37
N LYS A 37 11.66 -2.11 15.49
CA LYS A 37 12.90 -2.89 15.56
C LYS A 37 12.90 -4.01 14.51
N ARG A 38 11.78 -4.72 14.39
CA ARG A 38 11.66 -5.82 13.44
C ARG A 38 11.69 -5.35 11.98
N LEU A 39 11.14 -4.17 11.70
CA LEU A 39 11.15 -3.58 10.36
C LEU A 39 12.58 -3.18 9.97
N GLN A 40 13.32 -2.54 10.87
CA GLN A 40 14.72 -2.16 10.66
C GLN A 40 15.61 -3.39 10.41
N GLU A 41 15.40 -4.49 11.16
CA GLU A 41 16.10 -5.78 10.92
C GLU A 41 15.85 -6.36 9.52
N ILE A 42 14.71 -6.04 8.89
CA ILE A 42 14.39 -6.48 7.52
C ILE A 42 14.98 -5.52 6.48
N VAL A 43 14.93 -4.21 6.74
CA VAL A 43 15.38 -3.15 5.82
C VAL A 43 16.90 -3.10 5.71
N ALA A 44 17.62 -3.15 6.84
CA ALA A 44 19.07 -2.95 6.86
C ALA A 44 19.86 -3.92 5.96
N PRO A 45 19.60 -5.24 5.94
CA PRO A 45 20.31 -6.18 5.07
C PRO A 45 20.04 -5.96 3.56
N LEU A 46 18.97 -5.23 3.22
CA LEU A 46 18.60 -4.93 1.83
C LEU A 46 19.31 -3.66 1.31
N GLY A 47 20.08 -2.96 2.15
CA GLY A 47 20.72 -1.69 1.79
C GLY A 47 19.73 -0.57 1.51
N LEU A 48 18.49 -0.70 2.01
CA LEU A 48 17.45 0.30 1.87
C LEU A 48 17.61 1.39 2.95
N PRO A 49 17.17 2.63 2.69
CA PRO A 49 17.24 3.72 3.67
C PRO A 49 16.46 3.40 4.95
N ASP A 50 16.93 3.84 6.10
CA ASP A 50 16.29 3.58 7.41
C ASP A 50 14.85 4.14 7.45
N GLU A 51 14.60 5.26 6.76
CA GLU A 51 13.27 5.85 6.61
C GLU A 51 12.27 4.93 5.92
N THR A 52 12.71 3.88 5.20
CA THR A 52 11.81 2.89 4.58
C THR A 52 10.94 2.21 5.63
N ALA A 53 11.52 1.84 6.78
CA ALA A 53 10.79 1.21 7.88
C ALA A 53 9.73 2.15 8.44
N ILE A 54 10.10 3.42 8.63
CA ILE A 54 9.24 4.48 9.17
C ILE A 54 8.09 4.79 8.22
N ALA A 55 8.39 4.97 6.93
CA ALA A 55 7.40 5.26 5.90
C ALA A 55 6.38 4.11 5.78
N CYS A 56 6.83 2.85 5.79
CA CYS A 56 5.95 1.69 5.74
C CYS A 56 5.06 1.61 6.99
N ALA A 57 5.63 1.73 8.20
CA ALA A 57 4.85 1.69 9.43
C ALA A 57 3.79 2.80 9.47
N SER A 58 4.18 4.03 9.10
CA SER A 58 3.27 5.18 9.04
C SER A 58 2.12 4.93 8.05
N LEU A 59 2.41 4.38 6.88
CA LEU A 59 1.38 4.03 5.90
C LEU A 59 0.37 3.02 6.47
N PHE A 60 0.84 1.96 7.15
CA PHE A 60 -0.04 0.94 7.72
C PHE A 60 -0.93 1.54 8.81
N GLU A 61 -0.35 2.33 9.72
CA GLU A 61 -1.07 3.01 10.79
C GLU A 61 -2.12 3.99 10.26
N LEU A 62 -1.79 4.77 9.23
CA LEU A 62 -2.73 5.70 8.60
C LEU A 62 -3.90 4.97 7.93
N ILE A 63 -3.63 3.86 7.23
CA ILE A 63 -4.69 3.06 6.60
C ILE A 63 -5.58 2.44 7.67
N GLU A 64 -5.02 1.83 8.72
CA GLU A 64 -5.82 1.27 9.81
C GLU A 64 -6.65 2.33 10.53
N GLY A 65 -6.06 3.50 10.79
CA GLY A 65 -6.75 4.65 11.36
C GLY A 65 -7.90 5.12 10.47
N HIS A 66 -7.72 5.06 9.14
CA HIS A 66 -8.77 5.43 8.18
C HIS A 66 -9.90 4.40 8.11
N LEU A 67 -9.56 3.12 8.21
CA LEU A 67 -10.53 2.03 8.17
C LEU A 67 -11.26 1.82 9.51
N GLY A 68 -10.72 2.34 10.61
CA GLY A 68 -11.22 2.09 11.96
C GLY A 68 -11.06 0.62 12.39
N ARG A 69 -10.22 -0.14 11.70
CA ARG A 69 -9.93 -1.56 12.00
C ARG A 69 -8.49 -1.91 11.64
N ARG A 70 -7.99 -3.00 12.22
CA ARG A 70 -6.71 -3.59 11.84
C ARG A 70 -6.78 -4.14 10.40
N LEU A 71 -5.66 -4.04 9.69
CA LEU A 71 -5.46 -4.72 8.42
C LEU A 71 -5.19 -6.20 8.66
N ILE A 72 -5.77 -7.05 7.80
CA ILE A 72 -5.69 -8.49 7.91
C ILE A 72 -4.56 -8.98 7.00
N ARG A 73 -3.51 -9.54 7.61
CA ARG A 73 -2.43 -10.22 6.88
C ARG A 73 -2.75 -11.68 6.62
N GLU A 74 -2.13 -12.24 5.60
CA GLU A 74 -1.98 -13.68 5.47
C GLU A 74 -0.89 -14.20 6.43
N SER A 75 -0.76 -15.53 6.54
CA SER A 75 0.34 -16.12 7.29
C SER A 75 1.71 -15.72 6.70
N CYS A 76 2.72 -15.56 7.55
CA CYS A 76 4.04 -15.07 7.13
C CYS A 76 4.71 -15.93 6.03
N CYS A 77 4.40 -17.23 5.99
CA CYS A 77 4.92 -18.19 5.02
C CYS A 77 4.03 -18.37 3.79
N SER A 78 2.82 -17.77 3.76
CA SER A 78 1.90 -17.90 2.64
C SER A 78 2.42 -17.16 1.41
N ARG A 79 2.34 -17.77 0.23
CA ARG A 79 2.58 -17.07 -1.04
C ARG A 79 1.35 -16.31 -1.55
N ARG A 80 0.19 -16.53 -0.92
CA ARG A 80 -1.07 -15.84 -1.28
C ARG A 80 -1.09 -14.47 -0.63
N LEU A 81 -1.79 -13.53 -1.27
CA LEU A 81 -2.09 -12.23 -0.70
C LEU A 81 -3.48 -12.26 -0.06
N SER A 82 -3.61 -11.66 1.12
CA SER A 82 -4.93 -11.34 1.69
C SER A 82 -5.62 -10.27 0.83
N PRO A 83 -6.95 -10.07 1.01
CA PRO A 83 -7.65 -8.94 0.40
C PRO A 83 -7.02 -7.59 0.78
N ASP A 84 -6.65 -7.40 2.04
CA ASP A 84 -6.05 -6.15 2.53
C ASP A 84 -4.61 -5.96 2.01
N GLU A 85 -3.83 -7.04 1.89
CA GLU A 85 -2.51 -7.02 1.26
C GLU A 85 -2.61 -6.61 -0.22
N SER A 86 -3.60 -7.15 -0.93
CA SER A 86 -3.87 -6.79 -2.32
C SER A 86 -4.33 -5.34 -2.45
N ALA A 87 -5.18 -4.87 -1.53
CA ALA A 87 -5.65 -3.49 -1.47
C ALA A 87 -4.50 -2.51 -1.17
N LEU A 88 -3.59 -2.86 -0.26
CA LEU A 88 -2.39 -2.08 0.04
C LEU A 88 -1.50 -1.90 -1.21
N LEU A 89 -1.29 -2.96 -1.99
CA LEU A 89 -0.57 -2.84 -3.27
C LEU A 89 -1.35 -2.00 -4.29
N GLY A 90 -2.67 -2.06 -4.28
CA GLY A 90 -3.53 -1.19 -5.09
C GLY A 90 -3.37 0.28 -4.73
N VAL A 91 -3.32 0.61 -3.44
CA VAL A 91 -3.09 1.97 -2.94
C VAL A 91 -1.73 2.49 -3.39
N LEU A 92 -0.66 1.69 -3.28
CA LEU A 92 0.68 2.05 -3.77
C LEU A 92 0.74 2.29 -5.28
N ARG A 93 -0.18 1.69 -6.04
CA ARG A 93 -0.27 1.86 -7.50
C ARG A 93 -1.04 3.10 -7.91
N VAL A 94 -2.14 3.41 -7.20
CA VAL A 94 -3.10 4.45 -7.64
C VAL A 94 -2.81 5.81 -7.02
N ALA A 95 -2.32 5.88 -5.78
CA ALA A 95 -2.18 7.16 -5.06
C ALA A 95 -1.31 8.22 -5.76
N PRO A 96 -0.21 7.88 -6.47
CA PRO A 96 0.59 8.89 -7.17
C PRO A 96 -0.21 9.63 -8.26
N SER A 97 -1.04 8.91 -9.03
CA SER A 97 -1.91 9.51 -10.04
C SER A 97 -2.98 10.42 -9.44
N LEU A 98 -3.38 10.18 -8.19
CA LEU A 98 -4.28 11.07 -7.46
C LEU A 98 -3.57 12.34 -6.96
N SER A 99 -2.25 12.29 -6.77
CA SER A 99 -1.44 13.45 -6.38
C SER A 99 -1.26 14.45 -7.53
N ALA A 100 -1.19 13.98 -8.78
CA ALA A 100 -1.08 14.85 -9.97
C ALA A 100 -2.31 15.76 -10.13
N VAL A 101 -3.49 15.29 -9.70
CA VAL A 101 -4.76 16.05 -9.70
C VAL A 101 -4.83 17.04 -8.51
N ALA A 102 -3.97 16.89 -7.51
CA ALA A 102 -3.97 17.66 -6.26
C ALA A 102 -3.24 19.03 -6.34
N GLY A 103 -2.81 19.46 -7.54
CA GLY A 103 -2.22 20.78 -7.78
C GLY A 103 -3.20 21.96 -7.72
N THR A 104 -4.46 21.72 -7.37
CA THR A 104 -5.47 22.76 -7.12
C THR A 104 -5.57 23.05 -5.61
N LEU A 105 -6.07 24.24 -5.23
CA LEU A 105 -6.26 24.70 -3.83
C LEU A 105 -6.98 23.72 -2.88
N ALA A 106 -7.52 22.61 -3.40
CA ALA A 106 -7.95 21.45 -2.65
C ALA A 106 -6.78 20.49 -2.38
N VAL A 107 -5.76 20.94 -1.64
CA VAL A 107 -4.88 19.98 -0.96
C VAL A 107 -5.79 19.09 -0.11
N PRO A 108 -5.75 17.75 -0.22
CA PRO A 108 -6.58 16.88 0.60
C PRO A 108 -6.15 17.02 2.07
N HIS A 109 -6.66 18.04 2.74
CA HIS A 109 -6.50 18.23 4.16
C HIS A 109 -7.24 17.10 4.87
N GLY A 110 -6.52 16.40 5.74
CA GLY A 110 -7.04 15.24 6.47
C GLY A 110 -6.38 13.92 6.07
N LEU A 111 -6.93 12.85 6.63
CA LEU A 111 -6.36 11.51 6.60
C LEU A 111 -6.12 10.95 5.17
N PRO A 112 -6.98 11.19 4.15
CA PRO A 112 -6.69 10.76 2.78
C PRO A 112 -5.43 11.39 2.19
N GLY A 113 -5.15 12.67 2.44
CA GLY A 113 -3.93 13.31 1.98
C GLY A 113 -2.68 12.78 2.68
N ALA A 114 -2.77 12.51 3.99
CA ALA A 114 -1.68 11.88 4.73
C ALA A 114 -1.34 10.49 4.17
N ILE A 115 -2.34 9.70 3.76
CA ILE A 115 -2.12 8.41 3.10
C ILE A 115 -1.39 8.59 1.76
N ILE A 116 -1.78 9.58 0.94
CA ILE A 116 -1.10 9.86 -0.34
C ILE A 116 0.38 10.19 -0.12
N TRP A 117 0.68 11.08 0.83
CA TRP A 117 2.07 11.42 1.18
C TRP A 117 2.86 10.22 1.69
N ALA A 118 2.26 9.38 2.54
CA ALA A 118 2.89 8.16 3.02
C ALA A 118 3.18 7.17 1.87
N VAL A 119 2.26 7.05 0.89
CA VAL A 119 2.50 6.25 -0.31
C VAL A 119 3.68 6.80 -1.12
N ILE A 120 3.73 8.11 -1.37
CA ILE A 120 4.84 8.75 -2.09
C ILE A 120 6.17 8.48 -1.37
N ALA A 121 6.21 8.65 -0.05
CA ALA A 121 7.40 8.37 0.75
C ALA A 121 7.84 6.91 0.65
N VAL A 122 6.92 5.94 0.75
CA VAL A 122 7.22 4.51 0.61
C VAL A 122 7.76 4.21 -0.79
N ARG A 123 7.15 4.78 -1.83
CA ARG A 123 7.58 4.58 -3.22
C ARG A 123 8.97 5.13 -3.46
N GLN A 124 9.25 6.34 -2.98
CA GLN A 124 10.58 6.97 -3.06
C GLN A 124 11.64 6.15 -2.32
N ALA A 125 11.34 5.72 -1.08
CA ALA A 125 12.26 4.93 -0.26
C ALA A 125 12.59 3.56 -0.89
N LEU A 126 11.64 2.96 -1.61
CA LEU A 126 11.82 1.69 -2.33
C LEU A 126 12.32 1.88 -3.78
N GLY A 127 12.56 3.12 -4.20
CA GLY A 127 12.96 3.46 -5.57
C GLY A 127 11.96 2.96 -6.60
N MET A 128 10.65 3.01 -6.34
CA MET A 128 9.62 2.66 -7.33
C MET A 128 9.59 3.71 -8.45
N THR A 129 9.33 3.27 -9.69
CA THR A 129 9.19 4.22 -10.81
C THR A 129 7.86 4.95 -10.68
N GLU A 130 7.89 6.28 -10.74
CA GLU A 130 6.68 7.10 -10.84
C GLU A 130 5.85 6.67 -12.06
N PRO A 131 4.51 6.66 -11.96
CA PRO A 131 3.70 6.47 -13.15
C PRO A 131 4.07 7.57 -14.15
N ASP A 132 4.26 7.18 -15.40
CA ASP A 132 4.43 8.11 -16.51
C ASP A 132 3.19 9.01 -16.51
N ASP A 133 3.35 10.29 -16.21
CA ASP A 133 2.31 11.31 -16.32
C ASP A 133 2.08 11.58 -17.82
N GLY A 134 1.56 10.57 -18.52
CA GLY A 134 0.94 10.74 -19.81
C GLY A 134 -0.23 11.68 -19.60
N ALA A 135 0.00 12.97 -19.84
CA ALA A 135 -1.00 14.02 -19.88
C ALA A 135 -1.99 13.70 -21.00
N ASP A 136 -2.95 12.83 -20.72
CA ASP A 136 -4.13 12.62 -21.54
C ASP A 136 -5.36 12.89 -20.68
N ASP A 137 -6.05 13.93 -21.11
CA ASP A 137 -7.25 14.56 -20.58
C ASP A 137 -8.32 13.51 -20.24
N SER A 138 -8.40 13.10 -18.98
CA SER A 138 -9.40 12.13 -18.51
C SER A 138 -10.18 12.71 -17.35
N SER A 139 -11.41 13.13 -17.66
CA SER A 139 -12.46 13.49 -16.71
C SER A 139 -12.54 12.52 -15.52
N PRO A 140 -12.92 12.99 -14.32
CA PRO A 140 -13.05 12.13 -13.15
C PRO A 140 -14.12 11.06 -13.40
N GLY A 141 -13.68 9.84 -13.65
CA GLY A 141 -14.52 8.65 -13.70
C GLY A 141 -15.18 8.36 -12.35
N PRO A 142 -16.17 7.45 -12.32
CA PRO A 142 -16.88 7.10 -11.10
C PRO A 142 -15.91 6.67 -10.00
N LEU A 143 -16.13 7.21 -8.79
CA LEU A 143 -15.30 6.95 -7.61
C LEU A 143 -15.11 5.43 -7.43
N PRO A 144 -13.86 4.93 -7.34
CA PRO A 144 -13.64 3.53 -7.11
C PRO A 144 -14.22 3.12 -5.76
N THR A 145 -15.05 2.06 -5.78
CA THR A 145 -15.52 1.37 -4.58
C THR A 145 -14.33 1.10 -3.65
N CYS A 146 -14.49 1.41 -2.36
CA CYS A 146 -13.44 1.27 -1.36
C CYS A 146 -12.76 -0.12 -1.47
N PRO A 147 -11.44 -0.20 -1.73
CA PRO A 147 -10.75 -1.47 -2.00
C PRO A 147 -10.70 -2.39 -0.78
N PHE A 148 -11.01 -1.85 0.41
CA PHE A 148 -11.08 -2.57 1.68
C PHE A 148 -12.50 -3.03 2.04
N SER A 149 -13.50 -2.76 1.18
CA SER A 149 -14.86 -3.24 1.45
C SER A 149 -14.91 -4.76 1.43
N PRO A 150 -15.53 -5.40 2.44
CA PRO A 150 -15.73 -6.84 2.42
C PRO A 150 -16.56 -7.21 1.19
N ARG A 151 -16.03 -8.07 0.33
CA ARG A 151 -16.84 -8.72 -0.71
C ARG A 151 -17.92 -9.51 0.01
N ASN A 152 -19.17 -9.08 -0.13
CA ASN A 152 -20.31 -9.68 0.54
C ASN A 152 -20.56 -11.09 -0.05
N ARG A 153 -19.82 -12.11 0.42
CA ARG A 153 -20.00 -13.53 0.03
C ARG A 153 -21.24 -14.17 0.66
N ARG A 154 -22.27 -13.40 0.97
CA ARG A 154 -23.45 -13.87 1.71
C ARG A 154 -24.78 -13.71 0.98
N MET A 155 -24.77 -13.52 -0.35
CA MET A 155 -25.99 -13.36 -1.15
C MET A 155 -26.15 -14.37 -2.31
N GLU A 156 -25.36 -15.45 -2.37
CA GLU A 156 -25.56 -16.55 -3.35
C GLU A 156 -26.14 -17.84 -2.75
N ALA A 157 -26.50 -17.87 -1.47
CA ALA A 157 -27.03 -19.08 -0.82
C ALA A 157 -28.54 -19.05 -0.50
N LEU A 158 -29.32 -18.13 -1.09
CA LEU A 158 -30.75 -17.95 -0.75
C LEU A 158 -31.70 -17.83 -1.96
N HIS A 159 -31.29 -18.27 -3.15
CA HIS A 159 -32.19 -18.45 -4.30
C HIS A 159 -32.10 -19.85 -4.91
N GLY A 160 -32.59 -20.82 -4.15
CA GLY A 160 -32.83 -22.17 -4.62
C GLY A 160 -33.85 -22.87 -3.73
N PHE A 161 -35.12 -22.44 -3.85
CA PHE A 161 -36.27 -23.28 -3.56
C PHE A 161 -36.84 -23.75 -4.89
#